data_AF-A0A127EHM2-F1
#
_entry.id   AF-A0A127EHM2-F1
#
_cell.length_a   1.000
_cell.length_b   1.000
_cell.length_c   1.000
_cell.angle_alpha   90.00
_cell.angle_beta   90.00
_cell.angle_gamma   90.00
#
_symmetry.space_group_name_H-M   'P 1'
#
loop_
_entity.id
_entity.type
_entity.pdbx_description
1 polymer ?
#
loop_
_entity_poly.entity_id
_entity_poly.type
_entity_poly.pdbx_seq_one_letter_code
_entity_poly.pdbx_strand_id
1 'polypeptide(L)' 'MDKKQYRAIKIDYSKLRRSKAKTKHPVYFAVSEEEMEERMARAWERIQVEKAEKELMKKCNSI' A
#
# COMPACT_ATOMS: atom_id res chain seq x y z
N MET A 1 41.72 -3.56 -6.80
CA MET A 1 40.65 -2.76 -6.18
C MET A 1 39.41 -2.88 -7.05
N ASP A 2 38.61 -3.92 -6.85
CA ASP A 2 37.36 -4.09 -7.60
C ASP A 2 36.37 -3.00 -7.22
N LYS A 3 36.10 -2.09 -8.15
CA LYS A 3 35.04 -1.10 -8.02
C LYS A 3 33.72 -1.85 -8.04
N LYS A 4 33.16 -2.15 -6.86
CA LYS A 4 31.78 -2.65 -6.73
C LYS A 4 30.88 -1.70 -7.51
N GLN A 5 30.37 -2.16 -8.67
CA GLN A 5 29.39 -1.43 -9.45
C GLN A 5 28.18 -1.19 -8.54
N TYR A 6 27.93 0.06 -8.17
CA TYR A 6 26.77 0.43 -7.39
C TYR A 6 25.55 0.34 -8.30
N ARG A 7 24.92 -0.83 -8.36
CA ARG A 7 23.62 -0.97 -8.98
C ARG A 7 22.62 -0.27 -8.08
N ALA A 8 22.04 0.82 -8.55
CA ALA A 8 20.97 1.52 -7.84
C ALA A 8 19.78 0.56 -7.73
N ILE A 9 19.63 -0.08 -6.57
CA ILE A 9 18.45 -0.88 -6.26
C ILE A 9 17.31 0.10 -6.04
N LYS A 10 16.30 0.06 -6.92
CA LYS A 10 15.09 0.86 -6.75
C LYS A 10 14.25 0.24 -5.63
N ILE A 11 14.21 0.89 -4.48
CA ILE A 11 13.42 0.44 -3.34
C ILE A 11 11.96 0.82 -3.58
N ASP A 12 11.07 -0.16 -3.50
CA ASP A 12 9.63 0.06 -3.53
C ASP A 12 9.11 0.37 -2.12
N TYR A 13 9.01 1.66 -1.80
CA TYR A 13 8.58 2.12 -0.47
C TYR A 13 7.11 1.84 -0.17
N SER A 14 6.28 1.50 -1.15
CA SER A 14 4.86 1.15 -0.91
C SER A 14 4.70 -0.11 -0.07
N LYS A 15 5.71 -0.99 -0.13
CA LYS A 15 5.78 -2.26 0.60
C LYS A 15 6.35 -2.12 2.02
N LEU A 16 6.75 -0.91 2.43
CA LEU A 16 7.39 -0.68 3.72
C LEU A 16 6.48 0.13 4.65
N ARG A 17 6.61 -0.12 5.96
CA ARG A 17 5.95 0.68 6.99
C ARG A 17 6.83 1.85 7.38
N ARG A 18 6.31 3.07 7.21
CA ARG A 18 6.99 4.27 7.72
C ARG A 18 6.89 4.32 9.25
N SER A 19 8.01 4.59 9.92
CA SER A 19 8.07 4.85 11.35
C SER A 19 7.18 6.03 11.73
N LYS A 20 6.58 5.98 12.93
CA LYS A 20 5.85 7.11 13.52
C LYS A 20 6.77 8.14 14.18
N ALA A 21 8.04 7.79 14.41
CA ALA A 21 9.01 8.69 15.02
C ALA A 21 9.28 9.89 14.11
N LYS A 22 9.32 11.09 14.70
CA LYS A 22 9.68 12.32 13.98
C LYS A 22 11.20 12.44 13.90
N THR A 23 11.79 11.74 12.95
CA THR A 23 13.23 11.79 12.67
C THR A 23 13.51 12.67 11.45
N LYS A 24 14.69 13.32 11.41
CA LYS A 24 15.13 14.16 10.27
C LYS A 24 15.05 13.41 8.94
N HIS A 25 15.36 12.11 8.96
CA HIS A 25 15.20 11.21 7.83
C HIS A 25 14.12 10.17 8.15
N PRO A 26 13.15 9.94 7.25
CA PRO A 26 12.09 8.96 7.48
C PRO A 26 12.67 7.54 7.52
N VAL A 27 12.34 6.80 8.57
CA VAL A 27 12.74 5.40 8.74
C VAL A 27 11.62 4.50 8.25
N TYR A 28 11.99 3.45 7.51
CA TYR A 28 11.06 2.47 6.95
C TYR A 28 11.41 1.08 7.49
N PHE A 29 10.38 0.31 7.84
CA PHE A 29 10.49 -1.07 8.32
C PHE A 29 9.84 -2.02 7.33
N ALA A 30 10.37 -3.25 7.24
CA ALA A 30 9.67 -4.33 6.58
C ALA A 30 8.32 -4.57 7.29
N VAL A 31 7.30 -4.88 6.51
CA VAL A 31 5.97 -5.26 6.99
C VAL A 31 5.98 -6.77 7.23
N SER A 32 5.40 -7.25 8.33
CA SER A 32 5.20 -8.69 8.54
C SER A 32 4.14 -9.23 7.58
N GLU A 33 4.12 -10.54 7.35
CA GLU A 33 3.09 -11.19 6.53
C GLU A 33 1.68 -10.88 7.08
N GLU A 34 1.50 -10.98 8.39
CA GLU A 34 0.24 -10.64 9.08
C GLU A 34 -0.20 -9.19 8.83
N GLU A 35 0.69 -8.20 8.96
CA GLU A 35 0.34 -6.80 8.69
C GLU A 35 0.03 -6.58 7.18
N MET A 36 0.64 -7.35 6.29
CA MET A 36 0.35 -7.30 4.86
C MET A 36 -1.04 -7.87 4.56
N GLU A 37 -1.41 -8.98 5.18
CA GLU A 37 -2.73 -9.61 5.05
C GLU A 37 -3.85 -8.67 5.53
N GLU A 38 -3.68 -8.04 6.70
CA GLU A 38 -4.65 -7.06 7.20
C GLU A 38 -4.86 -5.90 6.22
N ARG A 39 -3.77 -5.39 5.64
CA ARG A 39 -3.85 -4.28 4.66
C ARG A 39 -4.60 -4.70 3.41
N MET A 40 -4.35 -5.91 2.92
CA MET A 40 -5.04 -6.45 1.75
C MET A 40 -6.53 -6.66 2.04
N ALA A 41 -6.88 -7.18 3.22
CA ALA A 41 -8.27 -7.35 3.64
C ALA A 41 -9.03 -6.01 3.68
N ARG A 42 -8.45 -4.97 4.30
CA ARG A 42 -9.05 -3.62 4.33
C ARG A 42 -9.19 -3.01 2.94
N ALA A 43 -8.21 -3.22 2.07
CA ALA A 43 -8.28 -2.73 0.68
C ALA A 43 -9.39 -3.44 -0.09
N TRP A 44 -9.55 -4.75 0.10
CA TRP A 44 -10.63 -5.52 -0.50
C TRP A 44 -12.00 -5.00 -0.05
N GLU A 45 -12.21 -4.81 1.25
CA GLU A 45 -13.48 -4.31 1.79
C GLU A 45 -13.89 -2.98 1.15
N ARG A 46 -12.95 -2.03 1.02
CA ARG A 46 -13.19 -0.75 0.34
C ARG A 46 -13.62 -0.94 -1.11
N ILE A 47 -12.95 -1.83 -1.84
CA ILE A 47 -13.30 -2.12 -3.24
C ILE A 47 -14.72 -2.69 -3.34
N GLN A 48 -15.15 -3.52 -2.38
CA GLN A 48 -16.52 -4.06 -2.38
C GLN A 48 -17.55 -2.96 -2.13
N VAL A 49 -17.28 -2.04 -1.20
CA VAL A 49 -18.15 -0.88 -0.93
C VAL A 49 -18.25 0.00 -2.18
N GLU A 50 -17.13 0.36 -2.81
CA GLU A 50 -17.14 1.17 -4.04
C GLU A 50 -17.89 0.49 -5.19
N LYS A 51 -17.80 -0.84 -5.30
CA LYS A 51 -18.59 -1.60 -6.29
C LYS A 51 -20.08 -1.51 -5.99
N ALA A 52 -20.49 -1.72 -4.73
CA ALA A 52 -21.88 -1.64 -4.31
C ALA A 52 -22.47 -0.23 -4.54
N GLU A 53 -21.71 0.83 -4.21
CA GLU A 53 -22.11 2.22 -4.46
C GLU A 53 -22.30 2.49 -5.96
N LYS A 54 -21.36 2.03 -6.81
CA LYS A 54 -21.48 2.16 -8.26
C LYS A 54 -22.69 1.41 -8.82
N GLU A 55 -22.99 0.22 -8.32
CA GLU A 55 -24.18 -0.54 -8.72
C GLU A 55 -25.47 0.16 -8.30
N LEU A 56 -25.53 0.70 -7.08
CA LEU A 56 -26.66 1.49 -6.61
C LEU A 56 -26.90 2.71 -7.51
N MET A 57 -25.83 3.46 -7.81
CA MET A 57 -25.90 4.64 -8.66
C MET A 57 -26.39 4.30 -10.08
N LYS A 58 -25.96 3.17 -10.64
CA LYS A 58 -26.47 2.68 -11.93
C LYS A 58 -27.97 2.41 -11.89
N LYS A 59 -28.47 1.74 -10.83
CA LYS A 59 -29.90 1.46 -10.66
C LYS A 59 -30.73 2.73 -10.52
N CYS A 60 -30.24 3.72 -9.77
CA CYS A 60 -30.92 5.02 -9.62
C CYS A 60 -30.97 5.84 -10.92
N ASN A 61 -29.93 5.74 -11.75
CA ASN A 61 -29.84 6.48 -13.03
C ASN A 61 -30.54 5.76 -14.20
N SER A 62 -30.99 4.53 -14.01
CA SER A 62 -31.74 3.75 -15.02
C SER A 62 -33.26 3.83 -14.86
N ILE A 63 -33.75 4.71 -13.98
CA ILE A 63 -35.17 5.05 -13.76
C ILE A 63 -35.40 6.45 -14.33
#